data_AF-A0A6G5RHV3-F1
#
_entry.id   AF-A0A6G5RHV3-F1
#
_cell.length_a   1.000
_cell.length_b   1.000
_cell.length_c   1.000
_cell.angle_alpha   90.00
_cell.angle_beta   90.00
_cell.angle_gamma   90.00
#
_symmetry.space_group_name_H-M   'P 1'
#
loop_
_entity.id
_entity.type
_entity.pdbx_description
1 polymer ?
#
loop_
_entity_poly.entity_id
_entity_poly.type
_entity_poly.pdbx_seq_one_letter_code
_entity_poly.pdbx_strand_id
1 'polypeptide(L)'
;MTPLADRVTEGQSLTWRASLSTDADTELPVVFSFLAAGGNAELSSTDVDPRWLMEKHGESPLPERPLSEVAGMSLLSVVPAGQLSAEVAIPTIADRAAEPEEAVRMQLFGFEEPPVGPIFTGRIEDGG
;
A
#
# COMPACT_ATOMS: atom_id res chain seq x y z
N MET A 1 9.17 -4.61 -8.60
CA MET A 1 9.05 -3.40 -7.76
C MET A 1 10.33 -3.18 -7.00
N THR A 2 10.66 -1.92 -6.71
CA THR A 2 11.82 -1.54 -5.91
C THR A 2 11.35 -0.61 -4.79
N PRO A 3 11.75 -0.83 -3.52
CA PRO A 3 11.41 0.09 -2.45
C PRO A 3 12.08 1.46 -2.68
N LEU A 4 11.31 2.53 -2.49
CA LEU A 4 11.82 3.91 -2.41
C LEU A 4 11.84 4.36 -0.94
N ALA A 5 10.80 4.01 -0.18
CA ALA A 5 10.71 4.17 1.26
C ALA A 5 9.76 3.08 1.80
N ASP A 6 10.30 1.94 2.23
CA ASP A 6 9.52 0.79 2.76
C ASP A 6 9.66 0.61 4.27
N ARG A 7 10.43 1.47 4.94
CA ARG A 7 10.45 1.64 6.38
C ARG A 7 10.41 3.13 6.67
N VAL A 8 9.35 3.59 7.33
CA VAL A 8 9.09 5.02 7.54
C VAL A 8 8.60 5.27 8.96
N THR A 9 8.65 6.52 9.38
CA THR A 9 7.93 6.99 10.56
C THR A 9 6.51 7.40 10.17
N GLU A 10 5.54 7.28 11.07
CA GLU A 10 4.18 7.78 10.86
C GLU A 10 4.15 9.25 10.37
N GLY A 11 3.19 9.55 9.51
CA GLY A 11 3.11 10.83 8.79
C GLY A 11 3.95 10.88 7.52
N GLN A 12 4.70 9.82 7.20
CA GLN A 12 5.44 9.67 5.93
C GLN A 12 4.84 8.55 5.07
N SER A 13 4.83 8.75 3.75
CA SER A 13 4.31 7.72 2.84
C SER A 13 5.28 6.56 2.66
N LEU A 14 4.77 5.34 2.85
CA LEU A 14 5.40 4.17 2.28
C LEU A 14 5.34 4.25 0.75
N THR A 15 6.46 4.02 0.07
CA THR A 15 6.54 4.20 -1.39
C THR A 15 7.41 3.13 -2.06
N TRP A 16 6.89 2.57 -3.15
CA TRP A 16 7.60 1.66 -4.05
C TRP A 16 7.51 2.15 -5.49
N ARG A 17 8.50 1.76 -6.30
CA ARG A 17 8.47 1.92 -7.75
C ARG A 17 8.07 0.62 -8.42
N ALA A 18 6.97 0.62 -9.15
CA ALA A 18 6.63 -0.45 -10.09
C ALA A 18 7.29 -0.13 -11.44
N SER A 19 8.10 -1.06 -11.98
CA SER A 19 8.85 -0.86 -13.22
C SER A 19 8.57 -1.99 -14.20
N LEU A 20 8.49 -1.63 -15.48
CA LEU A 20 8.40 -2.52 -16.63
C LEU A 20 9.79 -2.68 -17.27
N SER A 21 9.95 -3.73 -18.08
CA SER A 21 11.18 -3.94 -18.86
C SER A 21 11.24 -3.08 -20.13
N THR A 22 10.09 -2.62 -20.62
CA THR A 22 9.93 -1.74 -21.78
C THR A 22 8.79 -0.75 -21.54
N ASP A 23 8.76 0.34 -22.30
CA ASP A 23 7.72 1.37 -22.17
C ASP A 23 6.33 0.74 -22.32
N ALA A 24 5.39 1.23 -21.53
CA ALA A 24 4.00 0.78 -21.61
C ALA A 24 3.38 1.25 -22.93
N ASP A 25 2.90 0.34 -23.77
CA ASP A 25 2.20 0.69 -25.03
C ASP A 25 0.87 1.41 -24.77
N THR A 26 0.25 1.15 -23.62
CA THR A 26 -0.99 1.75 -23.12
C THR A 26 -0.86 2.00 -21.63
N GLU A 27 -1.83 2.67 -21.01
CA GLU A 27 -1.94 2.68 -19.55
C GLU A 27 -2.06 1.25 -19.00
N LEU A 28 -1.16 0.90 -18.08
CA LEU A 28 -1.11 -0.42 -17.47
C LEU A 28 -1.44 -0.33 -15.97
N PRO A 29 -2.57 -0.91 -15.53
CA PRO A 29 -2.90 -0.96 -14.12
C PRO A 29 -2.01 -1.96 -13.39
N VAL A 30 -1.54 -1.57 -12.21
CA VAL A 30 -0.81 -2.41 -11.27
C VAL A 30 -1.63 -2.46 -9.99
N VAL A 31 -2.16 -3.64 -9.67
CA VAL A 31 -3.10 -3.84 -8.56
C VAL A 31 -2.44 -4.70 -7.48
N PHE A 32 -2.64 -4.34 -6.22
CA PHE A 32 -2.18 -5.13 -5.09
C PHE A 32 -3.31 -5.43 -4.12
N SER A 33 -3.35 -6.65 -3.60
CA SER A 33 -4.22 -7.01 -2.48
C SER A 33 -3.47 -6.83 -1.17
N PHE A 34 -4.16 -6.33 -0.15
CA PHE A 34 -3.64 -6.28 1.21
C PHE A 34 -3.73 -7.67 1.85
N LEU A 35 -2.70 -8.06 2.59
CA LEU A 35 -2.62 -9.33 3.31
C LEU A 35 -2.43 -9.06 4.80
N ALA A 36 -2.91 -9.98 5.62
CA ALA A 36 -2.63 -9.95 7.05
C ALA A 36 -1.13 -9.86 7.34
N ALA A 37 -0.74 -9.03 8.31
CA ALA A 37 0.67 -8.73 8.64
C ALA A 37 1.51 -9.95 9.11
N GLY A 38 0.89 -11.12 9.30
CA GLY A 38 1.59 -12.40 9.47
C GLY A 38 2.36 -12.51 10.78
N GLY A 39 1.77 -12.03 11.88
CA GLY A 39 2.34 -12.06 13.23
C GLY A 39 2.98 -10.75 13.70
N ASN A 40 3.04 -9.73 12.84
CA ASN A 40 3.33 -8.35 13.24
C ASN A 40 2.02 -7.61 13.55
N ALA A 41 2.10 -6.46 14.23
CA ALA A 41 1.00 -5.49 14.23
C ALA A 41 0.77 -5.03 12.79
N GLU A 42 -0.50 -4.86 12.40
CA GLU A 42 -0.88 -4.48 11.05
C GLU A 42 -1.30 -3.02 11.03
N LEU A 43 -0.83 -2.29 10.02
CA LEU A 43 -1.22 -0.90 9.79
C LEU A 43 -2.74 -0.75 9.85
N SER A 44 -3.22 0.16 10.70
CA SER A 44 -4.65 0.37 10.90
C SER A 44 -5.27 1.30 9.86
N SER A 45 -6.60 1.25 9.77
CA SER A 45 -7.37 2.21 8.99
C SER A 45 -7.36 3.63 9.57
N THR A 46 -6.99 3.80 10.83
CA THR A 46 -6.85 5.11 11.49
C THR A 46 -5.54 5.80 11.17
N ASP A 47 -4.51 5.05 10.77
CA ASP A 47 -3.14 5.58 10.67
C ASP A 47 -2.76 5.85 9.20
N VAL A 48 -3.76 5.84 8.32
CA VAL A 48 -3.67 6.26 6.91
C VAL A 48 -4.42 7.57 6.67
N ASP A 49 -4.04 8.31 5.62
CA ASP A 49 -4.75 9.57 5.29
C ASP A 49 -6.25 9.29 5.05
N PRO A 50 -7.15 9.88 5.84
CA PRO A 50 -8.58 9.59 5.77
C PRO A 50 -9.21 10.00 4.42
N ARG A 51 -8.63 11.01 3.75
CA ARG A 51 -9.07 11.40 2.40
C ARG A 51 -8.61 10.38 1.38
N TRP A 52 -7.40 9.84 1.52
CA TRP A 52 -6.93 8.77 0.64
C TRP A 52 -7.85 7.54 0.74
N LEU A 53 -8.20 7.12 1.95
CA LEU A 53 -9.10 5.98 2.18
C LEU A 53 -10.49 6.23 1.58
N MET A 54 -11.05 7.42 1.77
CA MET A 54 -12.35 7.82 1.21
C MET A 54 -12.32 7.92 -0.32
N GLU A 55 -11.34 8.62 -0.89
CA GLU A 55 -11.27 8.88 -2.33
C GLU A 55 -10.95 7.63 -3.14
N LYS A 56 -10.14 6.71 -2.59
CA LYS A 56 -9.71 5.49 -3.29
C LYS A 56 -10.60 4.30 -3.03
N HIS A 57 -11.21 4.21 -1.84
CA HIS A 57 -11.93 3.02 -1.40
C HIS A 57 -13.35 3.30 -0.93
N GLY A 58 -13.75 4.57 -0.78
CA GLY A 58 -15.08 4.92 -0.25
C GLY A 58 -15.26 4.56 1.22
N GLU A 59 -14.16 4.34 1.94
CA GLU A 59 -14.15 3.81 3.30
C GLU A 59 -13.82 4.89 4.33
N SER A 60 -14.37 4.72 5.52
CA SER A 60 -14.08 5.56 6.69
C SER A 60 -12.95 4.94 7.51
N PRO A 61 -12.06 5.76 8.11
CA PRO A 61 -11.05 5.29 9.07
C PRO A 61 -11.65 4.58 10.27
N LEU A 62 -12.87 5.01 10.66
CA LEU A 62 -13.60 4.46 11.80
C LEU A 62 -14.77 3.57 11.33
N PRO A 63 -15.05 2.44 12.02
CA PRO A 63 -14.28 1.92 13.15
C PRO A 63 -12.88 1.45 12.74
N GLU A 64 -11.93 1.59 13.67
CA GLU A 64 -10.56 1.12 13.52
C GLU A 64 -10.53 -0.37 13.20
N ARG A 65 -9.72 -0.75 12.19
CA ARG A 65 -9.53 -2.13 11.75
C ARG A 65 -8.25 -2.27 10.92
N PRO A 66 -7.63 -3.46 10.88
CA PRO A 66 -6.49 -3.72 10.01
C PRO A 66 -6.81 -3.43 8.54
N LEU A 67 -5.86 -2.88 7.77
CA LEU A 67 -6.09 -2.57 6.36
C LEU A 67 -6.50 -3.80 5.51
N SER A 68 -6.03 -4.99 5.83
CA SER A 68 -6.43 -6.23 5.15
C SER A 68 -7.87 -6.67 5.43
N GLU A 69 -8.50 -6.11 6.47
CA GLU A 69 -9.90 -6.35 6.81
C GLU A 69 -10.86 -5.26 6.28
N VAL A 70 -10.32 -4.20 5.69
CA VAL A 70 -11.13 -3.19 4.99
C VAL A 70 -11.74 -3.83 3.73
N ALA A 71 -13.07 -3.72 3.60
CA ALA A 71 -13.81 -4.43 2.57
C ALA A 71 -13.41 -3.97 1.16
N GLY A 72 -12.99 -4.91 0.30
CA GLY A 72 -12.61 -4.59 -1.08
C GLY A 72 -11.31 -3.79 -1.22
N MET A 73 -10.54 -3.68 -0.15
CA MET A 73 -9.30 -2.90 -0.13
C MET A 73 -8.29 -3.47 -1.12
N SER A 74 -7.81 -2.61 -2.02
CA SER A 74 -6.75 -2.94 -2.97
C SER A 74 -5.99 -1.68 -3.34
N LEU A 75 -4.68 -1.78 -3.56
CA LEU A 75 -3.89 -0.63 -4.00
C LEU A 75 -3.81 -0.64 -5.52
N LEU A 76 -4.31 0.41 -6.16
CA LEU A 76 -4.23 0.60 -7.61
C LEU A 76 -3.25 1.73 -7.95
N SER A 77 -2.26 1.42 -8.77
CA SER A 77 -1.45 2.41 -9.48
C SER A 77 -1.51 2.16 -10.99
N VAL A 78 -1.14 3.15 -11.79
CA VAL A 78 -1.20 3.08 -13.26
C VAL A 78 0.14 3.53 -13.82
N VAL A 79 0.79 2.67 -14.59
CA VAL A 79 1.93 3.06 -15.43
C VAL A 79 1.37 3.74 -16.68
N PRO A 80 1.64 5.04 -16.90
CA PRO A 80 1.11 5.74 -18.06
C PRO A 80 1.69 5.21 -19.38
N ALA A 81 0.96 5.38 -20.47
CA ALA A 81 1.48 5.07 -21.80
C ALA A 81 2.78 5.84 -22.10
N GLY A 82 3.76 5.17 -22.70
CA GLY A 82 5.09 5.70 -22.98
C GLY A 82 5.96 5.90 -21.73
N GLN A 83 5.56 5.37 -20.56
CA GLN A 83 6.37 5.37 -19.35
C GLN A 83 6.82 3.95 -18.97
N LEU A 84 7.93 3.87 -18.25
CA LEU A 84 8.49 2.62 -17.73
C LEU A 84 8.03 2.27 -16.32
N SER A 85 7.46 3.23 -15.59
CA SER A 85 7.19 3.05 -14.17
C SER A 85 6.10 3.95 -13.64
N ALA A 86 5.54 3.53 -12.51
CA ALA A 86 4.71 4.34 -11.65
C ALA A 86 5.14 4.18 -10.19
N GLU A 87 4.81 5.18 -9.38
CA GLU A 87 4.94 5.10 -7.94
C GLU A 87 3.67 4.51 -7.32
N VAL A 88 3.89 3.72 -6.28
CA VAL A 88 2.87 3.04 -5.50
C VAL A 88 3.07 3.52 -4.07
N ALA A 89 2.08 4.19 -3.51
CA ALA A 89 2.22 4.83 -2.21
C ALA A 89 1.02 4.56 -1.28
N ILE A 90 1.32 4.41 0.01
CA ILE A 90 0.34 4.38 1.10
C ILE A 90 0.69 5.56 2.03
N PRO A 91 -0.17 6.59 2.10
CA PRO A 91 0.08 7.75 2.96
C PRO A 91 -0.32 7.43 4.38
N THR A 92 0.65 7.36 5.30
CA THR A 92 0.37 7.26 6.74
C THR A 92 0.13 8.64 7.32
N ILE A 93 -0.52 8.70 8.48
CA ILE A 93 -0.65 9.91 9.29
C ILE A 93 0.02 9.67 10.64
N ALA A 94 0.57 10.73 11.23
CA ALA A 94 1.04 10.69 12.60
C ALA A 94 -0.11 11.04 13.54
N ASP A 95 -0.20 10.34 14.65
CA ASP A 95 -1.10 10.70 15.73
C ASP A 95 -0.36 10.89 17.08
N ARG A 96 -1.02 10.61 18.21
CA ARG A 96 -0.44 10.77 19.55
C ARG A 96 -0.51 9.48 20.37
N ALA A 97 -1.04 8.41 19.80
CA ALA A 97 -1.01 7.10 20.40
C ALA A 97 0.43 6.58 20.34
N ALA A 98 0.82 5.85 21.38
CA ALA A 98 2.08 5.13 21.35
C ALA A 98 1.81 3.73 20.86
N GLU A 99 2.37 3.38 19.70
CA GLU A 99 2.04 2.16 18.98
C GLU A 99 3.27 1.28 18.76
N PRO A 100 3.11 -0.06 18.69
CA PRO A 100 4.20 -0.93 18.25
C PRO A 100 4.54 -0.67 16.78
N GLU A 101 5.72 -1.11 16.32
CA GLU A 101 6.01 -1.09 14.88
C GLU A 101 4.93 -1.88 14.11
N GLU A 102 4.31 -1.20 13.16
CA GLU A 102 3.30 -1.76 12.31
C GLU A 102 3.87 -2.24 10.97
N ALA A 103 3.12 -3.10 10.30
CA ALA A 103 3.47 -3.59 8.99
C ALA A 103 2.28 -3.58 8.04
N VAL A 104 2.57 -3.29 6.78
CA VAL A 104 1.65 -3.55 5.67
C VAL A 104 2.23 -4.63 4.78
N ARG A 105 1.40 -5.60 4.39
CA ARG A 105 1.78 -6.61 3.40
C ARG A 105 0.87 -6.50 2.19
N MET A 106 1.49 -6.43 1.01
CA MET A 106 0.77 -6.30 -0.25
C MET A 106 1.23 -7.36 -1.22
N GLN A 107 0.30 -8.02 -1.91
CA GLN A 107 0.62 -8.99 -2.95
C GLN A 107 0.21 -8.44 -4.31
N LEU A 108 1.14 -8.45 -5.26
CA LEU A 108 0.83 -8.08 -6.64
C LEU A 108 -0.23 -9.02 -7.20
N PHE A 109 -1.31 -8.48 -7.75
CA PHE A 109 -2.27 -9.26 -8.52
C PHE A 109 -1.70 -9.47 -9.93
N GLY A 110 -1.58 -10.74 -10.33
CA GLY A 110 -1.02 -11.15 -11.62
C GLY A 110 -2.09 -11.59 -12.62
N PHE A 111 -1.71 -11.61 -13.90
CA PHE A 111 -2.56 -12.11 -14.99
C PHE A 111 -2.19 -13.54 -15.44
N GLU A 112 -1.08 -14.08 -14.95
CA GLU A 112 -0.59 -15.44 -15.24
C GLU A 112 -1.03 -16.43 -14.15
N GLU A 113 -0.91 -17.75 -14.35
CA GLU A 113 -1.26 -18.74 -13.31
C GLU A 113 -0.06 -19.15 -12.44
N PRO A 114 -0.15 -19.09 -11.08
CA PRO A 114 -1.27 -18.54 -10.31
C PRO A 114 -1.30 -17.00 -10.42
N PRO A 115 -2.50 -16.36 -10.35
CA PRO A 115 -2.70 -14.92 -10.59
C PRO A 115 -2.21 -14.05 -9.45
N VAL A 116 -1.14 -14.47 -8.79
CA VAL A 116 -0.53 -13.79 -7.66
C VAL A 116 0.98 -13.70 -7.87
N GLY A 117 1.49 -12.49 -7.71
CA GLY A 117 2.89 -12.18 -7.80
C GLY A 117 3.59 -12.16 -6.43
N PRO A 118 4.79 -11.55 -6.37
CA PRO A 118 5.54 -11.38 -5.13
C PRO A 118 4.77 -10.57 -4.08
N ILE A 119 5.12 -10.82 -2.82
CA ILE A 119 4.65 -10.07 -1.65
C ILE A 119 5.69 -8.98 -1.31
N PHE A 120 5.20 -7.79 -1.03
CA PHE A 120 5.96 -6.63 -0.56
C PHE A 120 5.55 -6.30 0.86
N THR A 121 6.49 -5.77 1.64
CA THR A 121 6.25 -5.41 3.04
C THR A 121 6.76 -4.01 3.29
N GLY A 122 5.92 -3.18 3.91
CA GLY A 122 6.30 -1.89 4.47
C GLY A 122 6.27 -1.95 5.99
N ARG A 123 7.09 -1.14 6.66
CA ARG A 123 7.19 -1.01 8.11
C ARG A 123 6.98 0.44 8.52
N ILE A 124 6.19 0.65 9.57
CA ILE A 124 5.86 1.97 10.08
C ILE A 124 6.28 2.00 11.54
N GLU A 125 7.13 2.97 11.89
CA GLU A 125 7.51 3.29 13.26
C GLU A 125 6.66 4.46 13.75
N ASP A 126 6.27 4.43 15.02
CA ASP A 126 5.54 5.50 15.70
C ASP A 126 6.24 6.87 15.53
N GLY A 127 5.44 7.90 15.24
CA GLY A 127 5.86 9.28 15.02
C GLY A 127 5.99 10.16 16.27
N GLY A 128 5.34 9.79 17.38
CA GLY A 128 5.39 10.48 18.67
C GLY A 128 4.59 11.79 18.81
#